data_AF-A0A8T9Q5H2-F1
#
_entry.id   AF-A0A8T9Q5H2-F1
#
_cell.length_a   1.000
_cell.length_b   1.000
_cell.length_c   1.000
_cell.angle_alpha   90.00
_cell.angle_beta   90.00
_cell.angle_gamma   90.00
#
_symmetry.space_group_name_H-M   'P 1'
#
loop_
_entity.id
_entity.type
_entity.pdbx_description
1 polymer ?
#
loop_
_entity_poly.entity_id
_entity_poly.type
_entity_poly.pdbx_seq_one_letter_code
_entity_poly.pdbx_strand_id
1 'polypeptide(L)'
;MLNTVRASHYFSNTKTKDNFILQLQGPKILNAQAKFIILSSTGDTLRKEVMPASALLDERELEDPQAATVRDKEIAILKGMNNFFREDRFTQPAVPKTAAQPAEIDPQSWSAVKEDTKAVGFDYVTVGGKERRIAYAKKLQKAVIIAE
;
A
#
# COMPACT_ATOMS: atom_id res chain seq x y z
N MET A 1 -17.57 -9.59 -6.17
CA MET A 1 -16.33 -8.83 -6.52
C MET A 1 -16.78 -7.62 -7.32
N LEU A 2 -16.35 -6.41 -6.96
CA LEU A 2 -16.77 -5.17 -7.62
C LEU A 2 -15.72 -4.64 -8.60
N ASN A 3 -14.44 -4.66 -8.19
CA ASN A 3 -13.33 -4.21 -9.03
C ASN A 3 -12.03 -4.93 -8.62
N THR A 4 -11.04 -4.95 -9.50
CA THR A 4 -9.69 -5.44 -9.20
C THR A 4 -8.68 -4.67 -10.03
N VAL A 5 -7.67 -4.12 -9.37
CA VAL A 5 -6.49 -3.54 -10.04
C VAL A 5 -5.26 -4.37 -9.73
N ARG A 6 -4.33 -4.41 -10.68
CA ARG A 6 -3.10 -5.19 -10.61
C ARG A 6 -1.95 -4.37 -11.15
N ALA A 7 -0.79 -4.53 -10.54
CA ALA A 7 0.45 -3.95 -11.02
C ALA A 7 1.63 -4.86 -10.71
N SER A 8 2.74 -4.68 -11.43
CA SER A 8 3.96 -5.46 -11.23
C SER A 8 5.14 -4.51 -10.99
N HIS A 9 5.73 -4.61 -9.80
CA HIS A 9 6.82 -3.73 -9.36
C HIS A 9 7.97 -4.52 -8.75
N TYR A 10 9.17 -3.97 -8.81
CA TYR A 10 10.29 -4.47 -8.03
C TYR A 10 10.04 -4.14 -6.55
N PHE A 11 9.99 -5.15 -5.70
CA PHE A 11 9.71 -4.95 -4.27
C PHE A 11 10.55 -5.88 -3.38
N SER A 12 10.32 -7.19 -3.47
CA SER A 12 11.11 -8.19 -2.74
C SER A 12 12.45 -8.51 -3.40
N ASN A 13 12.55 -8.25 -4.70
CA ASN A 13 13.70 -8.50 -5.54
C ASN A 13 13.90 -7.35 -6.56
N THR A 14 15.15 -7.09 -6.93
CA THR A 14 15.52 -6.07 -7.94
C THR A 14 15.64 -6.65 -9.36
N LYS A 15 15.45 -7.96 -9.53
CA LYS A 15 15.57 -8.67 -10.83
C LYS A 15 14.23 -9.18 -11.34
N THR A 16 13.34 -9.57 -10.45
CA THR A 16 11.99 -10.06 -10.76
C THR A 16 10.96 -9.16 -10.09
N LYS A 17 9.85 -8.92 -10.80
CA LYS A 17 8.75 -8.11 -10.28
C LYS A 17 7.78 -8.98 -9.49
N ASP A 18 7.27 -8.41 -8.41
CA ASP A 18 6.20 -8.97 -7.59
C ASP A 18 4.84 -8.49 -8.12
N ASN A 19 3.78 -9.21 -7.79
CA ASN A 19 2.42 -8.89 -8.19
C ASN A 19 1.67 -8.21 -7.05
N PHE A 20 1.30 -6.95 -7.27
CA PHE A 20 0.48 -6.13 -6.39
C PHE A 20 -0.97 -6.22 -6.85
N ILE A 21 -1.88 -6.53 -5.93
CA ILE A 21 -3.29 -6.77 -6.23
C ILE A 21 -4.13 -6.03 -5.20
N LEU A 22 -5.10 -5.24 -5.66
CA LEU A 22 -6.11 -4.62 -4.82
C LEU A 22 -7.48 -5.01 -5.34
N GLN A 23 -8.26 -5.68 -4.49
CA GLN A 23 -9.58 -6.21 -4.83
C GLN A 23 -10.65 -5.50 -4.02
N LEU A 24 -11.66 -4.95 -4.69
CA LEU A 24 -12.81 -4.35 -4.03
C LEU A 24 -13.94 -5.39 -3.93
N GLN A 25 -14.36 -5.69 -2.71
CA GLN A 25 -15.30 -6.77 -2.39
C GLN A 25 -16.44 -6.27 -1.51
N GLY A 26 -17.67 -6.44 -1.98
CA GLY A 26 -18.86 -6.04 -1.23
C GLY A 26 -20.05 -5.86 -2.18
N PRO A 27 -21.23 -5.49 -1.65
CA PRO A 27 -22.42 -5.24 -2.45
C PRO A 27 -22.44 -3.84 -3.08
N LYS A 28 -21.77 -2.85 -2.48
CA LYS A 28 -21.69 -1.45 -2.94
C LYS A 28 -20.29 -0.90 -2.66
N ILE A 29 -19.80 0.01 -3.51
CA ILE A 29 -18.42 0.51 -3.46
C ILE A 29 -18.14 1.20 -2.12
N LEU A 30 -19.03 2.11 -1.68
CA LEU A 30 -18.82 2.90 -0.48
C LEU A 30 -18.63 2.07 0.80
N ASN A 31 -19.29 0.91 0.87
CA ASN A 31 -19.26 0.01 2.05
C ASN A 31 -18.45 -1.27 1.78
N ALA A 32 -17.74 -1.34 0.66
CA ALA A 32 -16.94 -2.49 0.31
C ALA A 32 -15.66 -2.57 1.15
N GLN A 33 -15.04 -3.74 1.12
CA GLN A 33 -13.70 -3.98 1.63
C GLN A 33 -12.70 -4.00 0.48
N ALA A 34 -11.58 -3.32 0.66
CA ALA A 34 -10.43 -3.35 -0.22
C ALA A 34 -9.40 -4.35 0.33
N LYS A 35 -9.18 -5.44 -0.40
CA LYS A 35 -8.21 -6.48 -0.06
C LYS A 35 -6.92 -6.25 -0.84
N PHE A 36 -5.88 -5.83 -0.13
CA PHE A 36 -4.54 -5.59 -0.67
C PHE A 36 -3.66 -6.84 -0.48
N ILE A 37 -3.04 -7.32 -1.55
CA ILE A 37 -2.20 -8.51 -1.57
C ILE A 37 -0.92 -8.21 -2.35
N ILE A 38 0.22 -8.67 -1.83
CA ILE A 38 1.48 -8.74 -2.56
C ILE A 38 1.87 -10.20 -2.68
N LEU A 39 2.07 -10.66 -3.91
CA LEU A 39 2.59 -11.98 -4.22
C LEU A 39 3.99 -11.86 -4.79
N SER A 40 4.90 -12.74 -4.38
CA SER A 40 6.22 -12.84 -4.99
C SER A 40 6.11 -13.26 -6.47
N SER A 41 7.20 -13.11 -7.22
CA SER A 41 7.29 -13.67 -8.59
C SER A 41 7.05 -15.19 -8.68
N THR A 42 7.20 -15.94 -7.56
CA THR A 42 6.93 -17.38 -7.46
C THR A 42 5.54 -17.72 -6.93
N GLY A 43 4.74 -16.71 -6.54
CA GLY A 43 3.37 -16.88 -6.05
C GLY A 43 3.23 -16.89 -4.53
N ASP A 44 4.31 -16.71 -3.77
CA ASP A 44 4.27 -16.67 -2.30
C ASP A 44 3.60 -15.38 -1.81
N THR A 45 2.76 -15.48 -0.78
CA THR A 45 2.13 -14.28 -0.21
C THR A 45 3.11 -13.54 0.69
N LEU A 46 3.55 -12.36 0.24
CA LEU A 46 4.47 -11.49 0.99
C LEU A 46 3.74 -10.57 1.96
N ARG A 47 2.52 -10.17 1.60
CA ARG A 47 1.63 -9.34 2.41
C ARG A 47 0.18 -9.56 2.02
N LYS A 48 -0.70 -9.45 3.02
CA LYS A 48 -2.14 -9.45 2.83
C LYS A 48 -2.78 -8.56 3.88
N GLU A 49 -3.58 -7.60 3.42
CA GLU A 49 -4.30 -6.65 4.26
C GLU A 49 -5.74 -6.50 3.77
N VAL A 50 -6.62 -6.13 4.70
CA VAL A 50 -8.00 -5.76 4.41
C VAL A 50 -8.25 -4.40 5.04
N MET A 51 -8.77 -3.48 4.26
CA MET A 51 -9.12 -2.12 4.69
C MET A 51 -10.51 -1.75 4.14
N PRO A 52 -11.26 -0.84 4.77
CA PRO A 52 -12.49 -0.36 4.17
C PRO A 52 -12.19 0.39 2.87
N ALA A 53 -13.12 0.37 1.91
CA ALA A 53 -12.98 1.08 0.65
C ALA A 53 -12.77 2.60 0.84
N SER A 54 -13.28 3.16 1.93
CA SER A 54 -13.07 4.56 2.32
C SER A 54 -11.61 4.92 2.59
N ALA A 55 -10.72 3.95 2.83
CA ALA A 55 -9.28 4.19 2.92
C ALA A 55 -8.67 4.65 1.59
N LEU A 56 -9.32 4.36 0.47
CA LEU A 56 -8.90 4.73 -0.88
C LEU A 56 -9.46 6.10 -1.30
N LEU A 57 -10.31 6.70 -0.47
CA LEU A 57 -10.85 8.03 -0.70
C LEU A 57 -9.79 9.07 -0.33
N ASP A 58 -9.29 9.81 -1.31
CA ASP A 58 -8.54 11.03 -1.04
C ASP A 58 -9.52 12.20 -0.98
N GLU A 59 -9.85 12.66 0.24
CA GLU A 59 -10.80 13.77 0.43
C GLU A 59 -10.30 15.07 -0.22
N ARG A 60 -8.99 15.22 -0.48
CA ARG A 60 -8.43 16.38 -1.19
C ARG A 60 -8.80 16.41 -2.67
N GLU A 61 -9.20 15.26 -3.24
CA GLU A 61 -9.72 15.18 -4.61
C GLU A 61 -11.22 15.52 -4.69
N LEU A 62 -11.90 15.68 -3.55
CA LEU A 62 -13.29 16.14 -3.51
C LEU A 62 -13.31 17.68 -3.45
N GLU A 63 -14.09 18.31 -4.34
CA GLU A 63 -14.24 19.78 -4.35
C GLU A 63 -14.80 20.32 -3.03
N ASP A 64 -15.80 19.62 -2.48
CA ASP A 64 -16.31 19.84 -1.12
C ASP A 64 -16.63 18.46 -0.49
N PRO A 65 -15.79 17.94 0.42
CA PRO A 65 -16.01 16.66 1.07
C PRO A 65 -17.35 16.55 1.83
N GLN A 66 -17.87 17.67 2.33
CA GLN A 66 -19.12 17.73 3.09
C GLN A 66 -20.35 17.73 2.18
N ALA A 67 -20.24 18.30 0.98
CA ALA A 67 -21.30 18.28 -0.03
C ALA A 67 -21.21 17.11 -1.03
N ALA A 68 -20.10 16.36 -1.03
CA ALA A 68 -19.87 15.28 -1.99
C ALA A 68 -20.96 14.20 -1.94
N THR A 69 -21.55 13.90 -3.10
CA THR A 69 -22.58 12.87 -3.20
C THR A 69 -21.99 11.48 -3.01
N VAL A 70 -22.86 10.49 -2.79
CA VAL A 70 -22.45 9.07 -2.77
C VAL A 70 -21.72 8.69 -4.05
N ARG A 71 -22.21 9.14 -5.21
CA ARG A 71 -21.60 8.83 -6.51
C ARG A 71 -20.22 9.44 -6.65
N ASP A 72 -20.01 10.66 -6.17
CA ASP A 72 -18.69 11.31 -6.22
C ASP A 72 -17.66 10.56 -5.39
N LYS A 73 -18.06 10.13 -4.18
CA LYS A 73 -17.23 9.29 -3.30
C LYS A 73 -16.90 7.94 -3.93
N GLU A 74 -17.86 7.30 -4.60
CA GLU A 74 -17.61 6.05 -5.31
C GLU A 74 -16.63 6.23 -6.48
N ILE A 75 -16.77 7.30 -7.27
CA ILE A 75 -15.83 7.64 -8.35
C ILE A 75 -14.43 7.89 -7.78
N ALA A 76 -14.32 8.64 -6.70
CA ALA A 76 -13.05 8.95 -6.04
C ALA A 76 -12.38 7.68 -5.49
N ILE A 77 -13.14 6.74 -4.89
CA ILE A 77 -12.61 5.43 -4.47
C ILE A 77 -12.06 4.64 -5.67
N LEU A 78 -12.77 4.62 -6.80
CA LEU A 78 -12.30 3.92 -8.01
C LEU A 78 -11.04 4.57 -8.59
N LYS A 79 -10.93 5.91 -8.57
CA LYS A 79 -9.69 6.62 -8.91
C LYS A 79 -8.55 6.24 -7.95
N GLY A 80 -8.83 6.25 -6.65
CA GLY A 80 -7.90 5.82 -5.61
C GLY A 80 -7.38 4.40 -5.85
N MET A 81 -8.24 3.47 -6.23
CA MET A 81 -7.82 2.12 -6.65
C MET A 81 -6.85 2.16 -7.83
N ASN A 82 -7.19 2.86 -8.91
CA ASN A 82 -6.35 2.92 -10.12
C ASN A 82 -4.98 3.57 -9.84
N ASN A 83 -4.92 4.46 -8.86
CA ASN A 83 -3.70 5.17 -8.47
C ASN A 83 -2.92 4.48 -7.34
N PHE A 84 -3.47 3.41 -6.74
CA PHE A 84 -2.93 2.81 -5.52
C PHE A 84 -1.51 2.25 -5.70
N PHE A 85 -1.21 1.70 -6.89
CA PHE A 85 0.10 1.12 -7.22
C PHE A 85 0.89 1.96 -8.23
N ARG A 86 0.77 3.30 -8.20
CA ARG A 86 1.58 4.13 -9.10
C ARG A 86 3.07 4.00 -8.80
N GLU A 87 3.90 4.12 -9.83
CA GLU A 87 5.36 3.97 -9.73
C GLU A 87 5.98 4.96 -8.74
N ASP A 88 5.44 6.17 -8.62
CA ASP A 88 5.93 7.20 -7.69
C ASP A 88 5.65 6.90 -6.21
N ARG A 89 4.87 5.86 -5.91
CA ARG A 89 4.68 5.31 -4.55
C ARG A 89 5.78 4.34 -4.15
N PHE A 90 6.72 4.02 -5.04
CA PHE A 90 7.83 3.10 -4.77
C PHE A 90 9.13 3.89 -4.61
N THR A 91 9.82 3.68 -3.50
CA THR A 91 11.05 4.41 -3.18
C THR A 91 12.19 3.47 -2.79
N GLN A 92 13.42 3.81 -3.21
CA GLN A 92 14.63 3.04 -2.89
C GLN A 92 15.76 4.01 -2.52
N PRO A 93 16.43 3.86 -1.36
CA PRO A 93 16.15 2.86 -0.32
C PRO A 93 14.83 3.12 0.42
N ALA A 94 14.17 2.06 0.86
CA ALA A 94 12.93 2.12 1.62
C ALA A 94 13.06 2.97 2.90
N VAL A 95 14.22 2.85 3.57
CA VAL A 95 14.60 3.62 4.75
C VAL A 95 15.88 4.40 4.42
N PRO A 96 15.85 5.75 4.47
CA PRO A 96 17.05 6.56 4.34
C PRO A 96 18.09 6.21 5.42
N LYS A 97 19.39 6.27 5.10
CA LYS A 97 20.46 5.96 6.06
C LYS A 97 20.39 6.82 7.32
N THR A 98 20.00 8.09 7.15
CA THR A 98 19.87 9.09 8.22
C THR A 98 18.56 9.00 9.00
N ALA A 99 17.60 8.17 8.59
CA ALA A 99 16.31 8.08 9.25
C ALA A 99 16.46 7.52 10.67
N ALA A 100 15.86 8.20 11.65
CA ALA A 100 15.70 7.68 13.00
C ALA A 100 14.64 6.57 13.01
N GLN A 101 14.79 5.59 13.90
CA GLN A 101 13.79 4.57 14.09
C GLN A 101 12.52 5.18 14.71
N PRO A 102 11.33 4.98 14.11
CA PRO A 102 10.09 5.40 14.73
C PRO A 102 9.76 4.52 15.95
N ALA A 103 9.16 5.11 17.00
CA ALA A 103 8.94 4.44 18.28
C ALA A 103 7.89 3.31 18.20
N GLU A 104 6.93 3.49 17.30
CA GLU A 104 5.80 2.61 17.02
C GLU A 104 6.15 1.43 16.11
N ILE A 105 7.33 1.44 15.49
CA ILE A 105 7.77 0.39 14.56
C ILE A 105 8.67 -0.61 15.27
N ASP A 106 8.39 -1.89 15.05
CA ASP A 106 9.18 -3.01 15.56
C ASP A 106 10.68 -2.84 15.21
N PRO A 107 11.59 -2.79 16.21
CA PRO A 107 13.01 -2.56 15.98
C PRO A 107 13.66 -3.59 15.05
N GLN A 108 13.26 -4.85 15.14
CA GLN A 108 13.82 -5.93 14.33
C GLN A 108 13.44 -5.74 12.86
N SER A 109 12.18 -5.46 12.58
CA SER A 109 11.67 -5.18 11.24
C SER A 109 12.31 -3.94 10.63
N TRP A 110 12.40 -2.85 11.41
CA TRP A 110 13.04 -1.62 10.97
C TRP A 110 14.52 -1.81 10.64
N SER A 111 15.30 -2.44 11.53
CA SER A 111 16.73 -2.69 11.29
C SER A 111 16.96 -3.60 10.09
N ALA A 112 16.15 -4.67 9.96
CA ALA A 112 16.26 -5.60 8.84
C ALA A 112 16.05 -4.93 7.47
N VAL A 113 15.18 -3.92 7.39
CA VAL A 113 14.98 -3.12 6.17
C VAL A 113 16.08 -2.08 6.02
N LYS A 114 16.43 -1.35 7.09
CA LYS A 114 17.42 -0.25 7.05
C LYS A 114 18.81 -0.73 6.64
N GLU A 115 19.20 -1.94 7.05
CA GLU A 115 20.47 -2.56 6.66
C GLU A 115 20.52 -2.92 5.16
N ASP A 116 19.37 -3.16 4.52
CA ASP A 116 19.27 -3.43 3.08
C ASP A 116 19.06 -2.13 2.30
N THR A 117 20.16 -1.51 1.88
CA THR A 117 20.13 -0.29 1.05
C THR A 117 19.46 -0.47 -0.31
N LYS A 118 19.14 -1.71 -0.73
CA LYS A 118 18.38 -2.00 -1.95
C LYS A 118 16.92 -2.35 -1.66
N ALA A 119 16.47 -2.32 -0.41
CA ALA A 119 15.07 -2.51 -0.09
C ALA A 119 14.23 -1.43 -0.77
N VAL A 120 13.11 -1.83 -1.36
CA VAL A 120 12.12 -0.92 -1.96
C VAL A 120 10.98 -0.74 -0.96
N GLY A 121 10.65 0.52 -0.69
CA GLY A 121 9.49 0.92 0.09
C GLY A 121 8.29 1.15 -0.84
N PHE A 122 7.10 0.84 -0.34
CA PHE A 122 5.84 1.16 -0.98
C PHE A 122 4.98 2.00 -0.03
N ASP A 123 4.65 3.20 -0.47
CA ASP A 123 3.82 4.17 0.25
C ASP A 123 2.36 4.07 -0.18
N TYR A 124 1.46 4.00 0.78
CA TYR A 124 0.03 4.04 0.50
C TYR A 124 -0.74 4.74 1.61
N VAL A 125 -1.92 5.25 1.25
CA VAL A 125 -2.81 5.93 2.20
C VAL A 125 -3.72 4.90 2.87
N THR A 126 -3.97 5.10 4.15
CA THR A 126 -4.89 4.31 4.97
C THR A 126 -6.08 5.18 5.43
N VAL A 127 -6.96 4.61 6.26
CA VAL A 127 -8.16 5.31 6.76
C VAL A 127 -7.78 6.64 7.40
N GLY A 128 -8.51 7.70 7.02
CA GLY A 128 -8.29 9.05 7.55
C GLY A 128 -7.09 9.77 6.94
N GLY A 129 -6.60 9.33 5.78
CA GLY A 129 -5.53 10.01 5.04
C GLY A 129 -4.12 9.77 5.57
N LYS A 130 -3.94 8.87 6.53
CA LYS A 130 -2.63 8.55 7.10
C LYS A 130 -1.78 7.79 6.10
N GLU A 131 -0.56 8.27 5.86
CA GLU A 131 0.40 7.59 4.99
C GLU A 131 1.05 6.44 5.75
N ARG A 132 1.19 5.30 5.10
CA ARG A 132 1.90 4.14 5.62
C ARG A 132 2.92 3.69 4.61
N ARG A 133 4.10 3.32 5.10
CA ARG A 133 5.14 2.70 4.28
C ARG A 133 5.37 1.26 4.69
N ILE A 134 5.38 0.37 3.70
CA ILE A 134 5.85 -1.02 3.87
C ILE A 134 7.10 -1.28 3.04
N ALA A 135 7.91 -2.24 3.46
CA ALA A 135 9.07 -2.71 2.71
C ALA A 135 9.27 -4.21 2.90
N TYR A 136 9.91 -4.87 1.95
CA TYR A 136 10.25 -6.28 2.10
C TYR A 136 11.51 -6.45 2.96
N ALA A 137 11.36 -7.06 4.13
CA ALA A 137 12.48 -7.43 5.00
C ALA A 137 13.01 -8.81 4.60
N LYS A 138 14.09 -8.85 3.79
CA LYS A 138 14.66 -10.12 3.27
C LYS A 138 14.97 -11.15 4.37
N LYS A 139 15.53 -10.70 5.49
CA LYS A 139 15.85 -11.56 6.66
C LYS A 139 14.61 -12.17 7.31
N LEU A 140 13.44 -11.54 7.17
CA LEU A 140 12.17 -11.99 7.73
C LEU A 140 11.26 -12.63 6.68
N GLN A 141 11.66 -12.60 5.41
CA GLN A 141 10.92 -13.10 4.25
C GLN A 141 9.46 -12.61 4.17
N LYS A 142 9.19 -11.38 4.60
CA LYS A 142 7.84 -10.79 4.58
C LYS A 142 7.90 -9.28 4.38
N ALA A 143 6.80 -8.69 3.91
CA ALA A 143 6.64 -7.25 3.92
C ALA A 143 6.29 -6.77 5.34
N VAL A 144 6.99 -5.75 5.82
CA VAL A 144 6.84 -5.17 7.16
C VAL A 144 6.52 -3.68 7.04
N ILE A 145 5.76 -3.16 8.01
CA ILE A 145 5.50 -1.72 8.14
C ILE A 145 6.78 -1.08 8.68
N ILE A 146 7.16 0.06 8.09
CA ILE A 146 8.33 0.83 8.48
C ILE A 146 8.01 2.30 8.78
N ALA A 147 6.82 2.81 8.43
CA ALA A 147 6.36 4.14 8.84
C ALA A 147 4.82 4.20 8.84
N GLU A 148 4.24 5.03 9.71
CA GLU A 148 2.80 5.38 9.82
C GLU A 148 2.58 6.88 10.06
#